data_AF-A0A137P4X9-F1
#
_entry.id   AF-A0A137P4X9-F1
#
_cell.length_a   1.000
_cell.length_b   1.000
_cell.length_c   1.000
_cell.angle_alpha   90.00
_cell.angle_beta   90.00
_cell.angle_gamma   90.00
#
_symmetry.space_group_name_H-M   'P 1'
#
loop_
_entity.id
_entity.type
_entity.pdbx_description
1 polymer ?
#
loop_
_entity_poly.entity_id
_entity_poly.type
_entity_poly.pdbx_seq_one_letter_code
_entity_poly.pdbx_strand_id
1 'polypeptide(L)'
;MSENSKFKLNQRIQVGDDRGTILYIGQVNRIKGEVLGIEWDNIERGKHSGNFEGIQYFTTIKPNSGSFLKQSTLTHCNTIPTSNTKEYSLGTDLFNSIILKYATFDTQQGEVKLNNSSRVVEAIGFEESFNRQKQVENLKVISLLGYCISKIDNNENLKTLTSLEDLNLSSNLLNSWSTISEIITQLINLTTLNLSDNLFTPLTEPLINQNFINLKILYLNKTKINWEQYIS
;
A
#
# COMPACT_ATOMS: atom_id res chain seq x y z
N MET A 1 -19.68 -10.22 20.71
CA MET A 1 -18.35 -9.61 20.59
C MET A 1 -17.43 -10.66 19.99
N SER A 2 -17.29 -10.71 18.67
CA SER A 2 -16.45 -11.69 17.99
C SER A 2 -15.24 -10.99 17.38
N GLU A 3 -14.06 -11.41 17.85
CA GLU A 3 -12.79 -11.62 17.13
C GLU A 3 -12.28 -10.53 16.18
N ASN A 4 -10.99 -10.19 16.34
CA ASN A 4 -10.19 -9.38 15.42
C ASN A 4 -10.35 -9.91 13.97
N SER A 5 -11.32 -9.38 13.23
CA SER A 5 -11.51 -9.71 11.82
C SER A 5 -10.28 -9.27 11.04
N LYS A 6 -9.77 -10.17 10.18
CA LYS A 6 -8.62 -9.92 9.31
C LYS A 6 -8.85 -8.72 8.38
N PHE A 7 -10.10 -8.45 8.04
CA PHE A 7 -10.51 -7.40 7.12
C PHE A 7 -11.24 -6.30 7.89
N LYS A 8 -11.08 -5.06 7.42
CA LYS A 8 -11.79 -3.90 7.96
C LYS A 8 -12.62 -3.23 6.87
N LEU A 9 -13.78 -2.70 7.23
CA LEU A 9 -14.55 -1.84 6.33
C LEU A 9 -13.72 -0.61 5.94
N ASN A 10 -13.89 -0.16 4.70
CA ASN A 10 -13.14 0.93 4.06
C ASN A 10 -11.63 0.67 3.90
N GLN A 11 -11.17 -0.54 4.21
CA GLN A 11 -9.78 -0.94 3.96
C GLN A 11 -9.54 -1.14 2.46
N ARG A 12 -8.37 -0.71 2.01
CA ARG A 12 -7.87 -0.96 0.65
C ARG A 12 -7.30 -2.37 0.54
N ILE A 13 -7.56 -3.01 -0.58
CA ILE A 13 -7.12 -4.38 -0.88
C ILE A 13 -6.71 -4.47 -2.34
N GLN A 14 -5.67 -5.25 -2.62
CA GLN A 14 -5.33 -5.69 -3.97
C GLN A 14 -5.63 -7.17 -4.10
N VAL A 15 -6.30 -7.59 -5.19
CA VAL A 15 -6.60 -8.99 -5.50
C VAL A 15 -6.19 -9.29 -6.94
N GLY A 16 -5.13 -10.07 -7.13
CA GLY A 16 -4.42 -10.10 -8.41
C GLY A 16 -3.94 -8.68 -8.77
N ASP A 17 -4.23 -8.21 -9.98
CA ASP A 17 -3.77 -6.89 -10.43
C ASP A 17 -4.70 -5.73 -10.04
N ASP A 18 -5.93 -6.03 -9.60
CA ASP A 18 -6.93 -5.01 -9.34
C ASP A 18 -7.01 -4.62 -7.88
N ARG A 19 -7.11 -3.32 -7.66
CA ARG A 19 -7.27 -2.69 -6.34
C ARG A 19 -8.72 -2.33 -6.11
N GLY A 20 -9.12 -2.36 -4.85
CA GLY A 20 -10.48 -2.03 -4.45
C GLY A 20 -10.59 -1.66 -2.97
N THR A 21 -11.80 -1.29 -2.58
CA THR A 21 -12.17 -0.94 -1.21
C THR A 21 -13.21 -1.92 -0.68
N ILE A 22 -13.00 -2.43 0.53
CA ILE A 22 -13.95 -3.33 1.20
C ILE A 22 -15.12 -2.51 1.73
N LEU A 23 -16.33 -2.75 1.21
CA LEU A 23 -17.56 -2.06 1.59
C LEU A 23 -18.53 -2.96 2.39
N TYR A 24 -18.31 -4.27 2.39
CA TYR A 24 -19.12 -5.22 3.15
C TYR A 24 -18.25 -6.38 3.65
N ILE A 25 -18.52 -6.84 4.87
CA ILE A 25 -17.93 -8.05 5.45
C ILE A 25 -19.08 -8.78 6.15
N GLY A 26 -19.40 -9.99 5.70
CA GLY A 26 -20.45 -10.78 6.35
C GLY A 26 -21.04 -11.87 5.47
N GLN A 27 -22.18 -12.42 5.89
CA GLN A 27 -22.89 -13.44 5.13
C GLN A 27 -23.79 -12.83 4.06
N VAL A 28 -23.69 -13.37 2.84
CA VAL A 28 -24.62 -13.06 1.75
C VAL A 28 -25.60 -14.23 1.59
N ASN A 29 -26.87 -13.93 1.33
CA ASN A 29 -27.93 -14.92 1.22
C ASN A 29 -27.50 -16.04 0.24
N ARG A 30 -27.71 -17.30 0.63
CA ARG A 30 -27.33 -18.52 -0.12
C ARG A 30 -25.83 -18.71 -0.40
N ILE A 31 -24.95 -17.77 -0.04
CA ILE A 31 -23.50 -17.95 -0.12
C ILE A 31 -22.99 -18.42 1.25
N LYS A 32 -22.57 -19.69 1.33
CA LYS A 32 -22.00 -20.23 2.57
C LYS A 32 -20.65 -19.58 2.88
N GLY A 33 -20.45 -19.15 4.13
CA GLY A 33 -19.20 -18.57 4.62
C GLY A 33 -19.16 -17.04 4.54
N GLU A 34 -18.09 -16.45 5.06
CA GLU A 34 -17.89 -15.00 5.06
C GLU A 34 -17.53 -14.48 3.65
N VAL A 35 -18.16 -13.37 3.28
CA VAL A 35 -18.05 -12.72 1.98
C VAL A 35 -17.59 -11.29 2.17
N LEU A 36 -16.64 -10.89 1.34
CA LEU A 36 -16.21 -9.50 1.17
C LEU A 36 -16.98 -8.89 0.00
N GLY A 37 -17.67 -7.78 0.24
CA GLY A 37 -18.14 -6.89 -0.83
C GLY A 37 -17.07 -5.85 -1.12
N ILE A 38 -16.57 -5.80 -2.34
CA ILE A 38 -15.47 -4.93 -2.75
C ILE A 38 -15.96 -4.04 -3.88
N GLU A 39 -15.73 -2.73 -3.77
CA GLU A 39 -15.78 -1.80 -4.91
C GLU A 39 -14.39 -1.74 -5.56
N TRP A 40 -14.31 -2.06 -6.85
CA TRP A 40 -13.06 -2.03 -7.62
C TRP A 40 -12.77 -0.65 -8.17
N ASP A 41 -11.48 -0.30 -8.21
CA ASP A 41 -11.02 0.91 -8.91
C ASP A 41 -11.23 0.78 -10.42
N ASN A 42 -10.96 -0.42 -10.94
CA ASN A 42 -11.25 -0.85 -12.31
C ASN A 42 -12.71 -1.29 -12.42
N ILE A 43 -13.52 -0.49 -13.09
CA ILE A 43 -14.97 -0.71 -13.24
C ILE A 43 -15.25 -2.05 -13.95
N GLU A 44 -14.42 -2.42 -14.93
CA GLU A 44 -14.60 -3.61 -15.76
C GLU A 44 -14.48 -4.93 -14.97
N ARG A 45 -13.84 -4.90 -13.80
CA ARG A 45 -13.80 -6.06 -12.89
C ARG A 45 -15.09 -6.23 -12.09
N GLY A 46 -15.85 -5.16 -11.93
CA GLY A 46 -17.10 -5.16 -11.21
C GLY A 46 -18.19 -5.99 -11.90
N LYS A 47 -19.21 -6.34 -11.12
CA LYS A 47 -20.33 -7.20 -11.54
C LYS A 47 -21.68 -6.64 -11.15
N HIS A 48 -21.75 -5.89 -10.05
CA HIS A 48 -22.98 -5.40 -9.46
C HIS A 48 -22.73 -4.21 -8.54
N SER A 49 -23.79 -3.49 -8.17
CA SER A 49 -23.71 -2.37 -7.21
C SER A 49 -23.95 -2.79 -5.77
N GLY A 50 -23.71 -4.07 -5.44
CA GLY A 50 -23.78 -4.65 -4.09
C GLY A 50 -25.14 -5.24 -3.72
N ASN A 51 -25.99 -5.47 -4.74
CA ASN A 51 -27.22 -6.23 -4.63
C ASN A 51 -26.98 -7.72 -4.94
N PHE A 52 -27.65 -8.60 -4.20
CA PHE A 52 -27.72 -10.03 -4.50
C PHE A 52 -29.13 -10.54 -4.18
N GLU A 53 -29.80 -11.13 -5.18
CA GLU A 53 -31.17 -11.67 -5.06
C GLU A 53 -32.19 -10.70 -4.43
N GLY A 54 -32.13 -9.41 -4.80
CA GLY A 54 -33.05 -8.38 -4.31
C GLY A 54 -32.68 -7.77 -2.96
N ILE A 55 -31.62 -8.23 -2.30
CA ILE A 55 -31.11 -7.65 -1.05
C ILE A 55 -29.91 -6.75 -1.35
N GLN A 56 -29.91 -5.52 -0.82
CA GLN A 56 -28.81 -4.56 -0.92
C GLN A 56 -27.86 -4.73 0.28
N TYR A 57 -26.60 -5.11 0.03
CA TYR A 57 -25.59 -5.33 1.08
C TYR A 57 -24.63 -4.14 1.25
N PHE A 58 -24.27 -3.49 0.16
CA PHE A 58 -23.43 -2.28 0.12
C PHE A 58 -23.73 -1.50 -1.15
N THR A 59 -23.39 -0.21 -1.22
CA THR A 59 -23.58 0.59 -2.44
C THR A 59 -22.23 1.02 -3.00
N THR A 60 -22.12 1.05 -4.32
CA THR A 60 -20.91 1.51 -5.03
C THR A 60 -21.07 2.97 -5.45
N ILE A 61 -19.95 3.69 -5.55
CA ILE A 61 -19.94 5.05 -6.11
C ILE A 61 -20.13 4.97 -7.62
N LYS A 62 -19.45 4.03 -8.27
CA LYS A 62 -19.57 3.80 -9.71
C LYS A 62 -20.51 2.61 -9.95
N PRO A 63 -21.60 2.75 -10.73
CA PRO A 63 -22.49 1.63 -11.01
C PRO A 63 -21.74 0.39 -11.50
N ASN A 64 -22.11 -0.77 -10.95
CA ASN A 64 -21.56 -2.08 -11.27
C ASN A 64 -20.07 -2.29 -10.96
N SER A 65 -19.38 -1.37 -10.27
CA SER A 65 -17.97 -1.54 -9.90
C SER A 65 -17.75 -2.56 -8.77
N GLY A 66 -18.81 -3.12 -8.20
CA GLY A 66 -18.76 -3.98 -7.01
C GLY A 66 -18.68 -5.47 -7.33
N SER A 67 -18.14 -6.27 -6.41
CA SER A 67 -18.18 -7.73 -6.45
C SER A 67 -18.25 -8.35 -5.05
N PHE A 68 -18.89 -9.51 -4.95
CA PHE A 68 -18.79 -10.39 -3.79
C PHE A 68 -17.66 -11.42 -3.98
N LEU A 69 -16.72 -11.47 -3.03
CA LEU A 69 -15.67 -12.48 -2.96
C LEU A 69 -15.79 -13.29 -1.67
N LYS A 70 -15.86 -14.61 -1.80
CA LYS A 70 -15.86 -15.51 -0.64
C LYS A 70 -14.45 -15.55 -0.04
N GLN A 71 -14.34 -15.20 1.23
CA GLN A 71 -13.06 -15.08 1.94
C GLN A 71 -12.24 -16.36 1.90
N SER A 72 -12.88 -17.52 2.04
CA SER A 72 -12.20 -18.82 2.00
C SER A 72 -11.59 -19.18 0.65
N THR A 73 -11.85 -18.39 -0.40
CA THR A 73 -11.28 -18.59 -1.74
C THR A 73 -10.06 -17.72 -1.99
N LEU A 74 -9.73 -16.83 -1.06
CA LEU A 74 -8.64 -15.86 -1.17
C LEU A 74 -7.41 -16.37 -0.43
N THR A 75 -6.25 -16.29 -1.09
CA THR A 75 -4.96 -16.65 -0.50
C THR A 75 -4.20 -15.38 -0.15
N HIS A 76 -3.70 -15.25 1.08
CA HIS A 76 -2.93 -14.07 1.43
C HIS A 76 -1.56 -14.09 0.76
N CYS A 77 -1.18 -13.00 0.13
CA CYS A 77 0.13 -12.80 -0.46
C CYS A 77 0.90 -11.76 0.37
N ASN A 78 2.09 -12.14 0.81
CA ASN A 78 2.99 -11.28 1.60
C ASN A 78 3.77 -10.30 0.70
N THR A 79 3.65 -10.43 -0.62
CA THR A 79 4.28 -9.58 -1.64
C THR A 79 3.21 -8.91 -2.49
N ILE A 80 3.55 -8.52 -3.73
CA ILE A 80 2.62 -7.93 -4.69
C ILE A 80 1.83 -9.07 -5.35
N PRO A 81 0.50 -9.15 -5.18
CA PRO A 81 -0.30 -10.15 -5.87
C PRO A 81 -0.16 -10.01 -7.39
N THR A 82 -0.11 -11.12 -8.11
CA THR A 82 0.08 -11.13 -9.57
C THR A 82 -1.17 -11.61 -10.31
N SER A 83 -1.25 -11.26 -11.60
CA SER A 83 -2.31 -11.66 -12.52
C SER A 83 -2.71 -13.14 -12.40
N ASN A 84 -4.00 -13.43 -12.60
CA ASN A 84 -4.59 -14.78 -12.63
C ASN A 84 -4.58 -15.57 -11.30
N THR A 85 -4.28 -14.93 -10.19
CA THR A 85 -4.35 -15.55 -8.86
C THR A 85 -5.58 -15.06 -8.07
N LYS A 86 -6.05 -15.87 -7.12
CA LYS A 86 -6.95 -15.40 -6.04
C LYS A 86 -6.14 -14.87 -4.85
N GLU A 87 -4.91 -14.43 -5.11
CA GLU A 87 -4.07 -13.86 -4.07
C GLU A 87 -4.53 -12.44 -3.75
N TYR A 88 -4.40 -12.07 -2.48
CA TYR A 88 -4.67 -10.71 -2.04
C TYR A 88 -3.60 -10.18 -1.09
N SER A 89 -3.42 -8.87 -1.15
CA SER A 89 -2.63 -8.11 -0.20
C SER A 89 -3.48 -7.02 0.44
N LEU A 90 -3.34 -6.85 1.76
CA LEU A 90 -3.85 -5.71 2.52
C LEU A 90 -2.82 -4.58 2.62
N GLY A 91 -1.73 -4.75 1.88
CA GLY A 91 -0.63 -3.83 1.71
C GLY A 91 0.56 -4.08 2.61
N THR A 92 1.64 -3.42 2.25
CA THR A 92 2.97 -3.56 2.84
C THR A 92 3.39 -2.27 3.53
N ASP A 93 4.39 -2.40 4.38
CA ASP A 93 5.06 -1.27 5.00
C ASP A 93 6.00 -0.57 4.02
N LEU A 94 6.02 0.76 4.06
CA LEU A 94 6.84 1.61 3.20
C LEU A 94 8.34 1.32 3.36
N PHE A 95 8.87 1.41 4.58
CA PHE A 95 10.32 1.31 4.81
C PHE A 95 10.84 -0.08 4.43
N ASN A 96 10.15 -1.14 4.86
CA ASN A 96 10.47 -2.51 4.48
C ASN A 96 10.43 -2.69 2.96
N SER A 97 9.47 -2.09 2.26
CA SER A 97 9.41 -2.15 0.79
C SER A 97 10.57 -1.41 0.12
N ILE A 98 11.06 -0.32 0.71
CA ILE A 98 12.28 0.37 0.25
C ILE A 98 13.49 -0.56 0.40
N ILE A 99 13.69 -1.15 1.59
CA ILE A 99 14.81 -2.07 1.84
C ILE A 99 14.74 -3.26 0.90
N LEU A 100 13.57 -3.89 0.76
CA LEU A 100 13.37 -5.00 -0.17
C LEU A 100 13.70 -4.60 -1.60
N LYS A 101 13.37 -3.37 -2.04
CA LYS A 101 13.64 -2.92 -3.41
C LYS A 101 15.09 -2.50 -3.67
N TYR A 102 15.73 -1.85 -2.72
CA TYR A 102 17.00 -1.15 -2.97
C TYR A 102 18.19 -1.77 -2.25
N ALA A 103 17.99 -2.60 -1.23
CA ALA A 103 19.07 -3.28 -0.51
C ALA A 103 19.28 -4.74 -0.96
N THR A 104 18.29 -5.37 -1.63
CA THR A 104 18.34 -6.83 -1.92
C THR A 104 18.68 -7.20 -3.38
N PHE A 105 18.49 -6.28 -4.33
CA PHE A 105 18.44 -6.57 -5.77
C PHE A 105 19.78 -6.85 -6.46
N ASP A 106 20.93 -6.78 -5.78
CA ASP A 106 22.25 -7.06 -6.39
C ASP A 106 22.71 -8.53 -6.28
N THR A 107 21.83 -9.44 -5.83
CA THR A 107 22.18 -10.86 -5.62
C THR A 107 22.17 -11.73 -6.88
N GLN A 108 21.96 -11.17 -8.08
CA GLN A 108 22.04 -11.93 -9.34
C GLN A 108 23.39 -11.80 -10.09
N GLN A 109 24.42 -11.18 -9.51
CA GLN A 109 25.78 -11.19 -10.08
C GLN A 109 26.87 -11.82 -9.19
N GLY A 110 26.53 -12.37 -8.02
CA GLY A 110 27.49 -13.03 -7.13
C GLY A 110 27.35 -14.56 -7.15
N GLU A 111 28.34 -15.25 -7.71
CA GLU A 111 28.50 -16.71 -7.56
C GLU A 111 28.37 -17.13 -6.09
N VAL A 112 27.50 -18.10 -5.80
CA VAL A 112 27.38 -18.72 -4.48
C VAL A 112 28.65 -19.53 -4.18
N LYS A 113 29.61 -18.92 -3.48
CA LYS A 113 30.73 -19.65 -2.88
C LYS A 113 30.32 -20.19 -1.50
N LEU A 114 29.96 -21.47 -1.49
CA LEU A 114 29.79 -22.27 -0.27
C LEU A 114 31.15 -22.47 0.41
N ASN A 115 31.43 -21.67 1.46
CA ASN A 115 32.61 -21.87 2.30
C ASN A 115 32.19 -22.41 3.68
N ASN A 116 32.71 -23.59 4.02
CA ASN A 116 32.52 -24.31 5.29
C ASN A 116 33.25 -23.62 6.47
N SER A 117 32.77 -22.47 6.94
CA SER A 117 33.19 -21.91 8.24
C SER A 117 32.09 -21.07 8.91
N SER A 118 31.33 -21.72 9.79
CA SER A 118 30.13 -21.24 10.50
C SER A 118 30.29 -20.00 11.39
N ARG A 119 31.43 -19.28 11.38
CA ARG A 119 31.64 -18.04 12.15
C ARG A 119 32.00 -16.82 11.31
N VAL A 120 32.42 -17.00 10.06
CA VAL A 120 32.77 -15.90 9.13
C VAL A 120 31.56 -15.51 8.28
N VAL A 121 30.65 -16.46 8.02
CA VAL A 121 29.43 -16.25 7.23
C VAL A 121 28.47 -15.25 7.89
N GLU A 122 28.38 -15.24 9.22
CA GLU A 122 27.44 -14.38 9.95
C GLU A 122 27.90 -12.91 9.92
N ALA A 123 29.19 -12.64 10.21
CA ALA A 123 29.74 -11.27 10.19
C ALA A 123 29.73 -10.63 8.80
N ILE A 124 30.04 -11.39 7.73
CA ILE A 124 29.98 -10.89 6.35
C ILE A 124 28.54 -10.58 5.94
N GLY A 125 27.55 -11.40 6.37
CA GLY A 125 26.14 -11.14 6.13
C GLY A 125 25.62 -9.87 6.84
N PHE A 126 26.10 -9.60 8.06
CA PHE A 126 25.80 -8.36 8.79
C PHE A 126 26.47 -7.14 8.16
N GLU A 127 27.75 -7.22 7.77
CA GLU A 127 28.47 -6.13 7.11
C GLU A 127 27.87 -5.78 5.74
N GLU A 128 27.51 -6.79 4.93
CA GLU A 128 26.82 -6.57 3.66
C GLU A 128 25.45 -5.92 3.88
N SER A 129 24.66 -6.42 4.82
CA SER A 129 23.33 -5.85 5.15
C SER A 129 23.43 -4.41 5.64
N PHE A 130 24.43 -4.09 6.46
CA PHE A 130 24.69 -2.75 6.97
C PHE A 130 25.17 -1.77 5.88
N ASN A 131 26.09 -2.21 5.01
CA ASN A 131 26.57 -1.40 3.89
C ASN A 131 25.45 -1.13 2.88
N ARG A 132 24.54 -2.08 2.66
CA ARG A 132 23.36 -1.91 1.79
C ARG A 132 22.33 -0.95 2.38
N GLN A 133 22.10 -1.01 3.70
CA GLN A 133 21.23 -0.02 4.37
C GLN A 133 21.82 1.40 4.26
N LYS A 134 23.13 1.56 4.43
CA LYS A 134 23.83 2.84 4.17
C LYS A 134 23.69 3.33 2.72
N GLN A 135 23.62 2.43 1.74
CA GLN A 135 23.36 2.84 0.35
C GLN A 135 21.94 3.40 0.18
N VAL A 136 20.95 2.81 0.85
CA VAL A 136 19.56 3.29 0.84
C VAL A 136 19.44 4.68 1.47
N GLU A 137 20.16 4.97 2.55
CA GLU A 137 20.17 6.28 3.24
C GLU A 137 20.65 7.44 2.34
N ASN A 138 21.45 7.13 1.32
CA ASN A 138 22.00 8.09 0.36
C ASN A 138 21.13 8.27 -0.90
N LEU A 139 20.03 7.50 -1.05
CA LEU A 139 19.15 7.62 -2.21
C LEU A 139 18.40 8.94 -2.19
N LYS A 140 18.51 9.70 -3.28
CA LYS A 140 17.76 10.93 -3.52
C LYS A 140 16.39 10.71 -4.13
N VAL A 141 16.21 9.60 -4.85
CA VAL A 141 14.99 9.30 -5.61
C VAL A 141 14.60 7.86 -5.33
N ILE A 142 13.37 7.67 -4.87
CA ILE A 142 12.78 6.35 -4.60
C ILE A 142 11.43 6.25 -5.30
N SER A 143 11.20 5.13 -5.99
CA SER A 143 9.91 4.82 -6.58
C SER A 143 9.41 3.47 -6.10
N LEU A 144 8.22 3.44 -5.55
CA LEU A 144 7.47 2.26 -5.13
C LEU A 144 6.09 2.25 -5.82
N LEU A 145 6.07 2.56 -7.12
CA LEU A 145 4.87 2.49 -7.94
C LEU A 145 4.27 1.08 -7.91
N GLY A 146 3.04 0.92 -7.44
CA GLY A 146 2.35 -0.37 -7.45
C GLY A 146 2.87 -1.42 -6.45
N TYR A 147 3.59 -1.00 -5.39
CA TYR A 147 4.15 -1.92 -4.39
C TYR A 147 3.18 -2.33 -3.27
N CYS A 148 1.89 -2.04 -3.44
CA CYS A 148 0.85 -2.26 -2.43
C CYS A 148 1.11 -1.53 -1.09
N ILE A 149 1.82 -0.40 -1.07
CA ILE A 149 2.07 0.32 0.18
C ILE A 149 0.75 0.74 0.82
N SER A 150 0.52 0.39 2.09
CA SER A 150 -0.69 0.80 2.83
C SER A 150 -0.41 1.45 4.18
N LYS A 151 0.83 1.36 4.67
CA LYS A 151 1.20 1.81 6.01
C LYS A 151 2.68 2.17 6.09
N ILE A 152 3.04 2.78 7.22
CA ILE A 152 4.42 2.93 7.69
C ILE A 152 4.59 2.17 9.00
N ASP A 153 5.84 1.93 9.39
CA ASP A 153 6.17 1.37 10.70
C ASP A 153 6.11 2.43 11.82
N ASN A 154 6.08 1.95 13.05
CA ASN A 154 6.03 2.80 14.25
C ASN A 154 7.44 3.19 14.76
N ASN A 155 8.51 2.81 14.05
CA ASN A 155 9.90 2.95 14.53
C ASN A 155 10.59 4.20 13.99
N GLU A 156 9.86 5.04 13.26
CA GLU A 156 10.38 6.25 12.61
C GLU A 156 11.56 5.98 11.66
N ASN A 157 11.63 4.78 11.07
CA ASN A 157 12.78 4.35 10.27
C ASN A 157 13.00 5.22 9.02
N LEU A 158 11.97 5.91 8.53
CA LEU A 158 12.10 6.81 7.38
C LEU A 158 13.05 7.98 7.68
N LYS A 159 13.25 8.36 8.96
CA LYS A 159 14.21 9.41 9.35
C LYS A 159 15.66 9.10 8.94
N THR A 160 15.97 7.83 8.70
CA THR A 160 17.30 7.40 8.20
C THR A 160 17.54 7.85 6.74
N LEU A 161 16.48 8.07 5.95
CA LEU A 161 16.53 8.45 4.54
C LEU A 161 16.80 9.95 4.36
N THR A 162 17.88 10.42 4.96
CA THR A 162 18.23 11.85 5.06
C THR A 162 18.50 12.50 3.71
N SER A 163 18.88 11.74 2.68
CA SER A 163 19.15 12.28 1.34
C SER A 163 17.93 12.30 0.42
N LEU A 164 16.79 11.74 0.84
CA LEU A 164 15.63 11.54 -0.03
C LEU A 164 14.94 12.87 -0.38
N GLU A 165 14.86 13.16 -1.68
CA GLU A 165 14.29 14.40 -2.23
C GLU A 165 13.02 14.13 -3.06
N ASP A 166 12.92 12.98 -3.73
CA ASP A 166 11.77 12.56 -4.56
C ASP A 166 11.28 11.16 -4.17
N LEU A 167 10.00 11.07 -3.82
CA LEU A 167 9.33 9.83 -3.46
C LEU A 167 8.07 9.62 -4.32
N ASN A 168 8.07 8.52 -5.08
CA ASN A 168 6.91 8.11 -5.86
C ASN A 168 6.19 6.92 -5.21
N LEU A 169 5.00 7.18 -4.66
CA LEU A 169 4.07 6.21 -4.07
C LEU A 169 2.80 6.03 -4.89
N SER A 170 2.84 6.31 -6.19
CA SER A 170 1.67 6.17 -7.06
C SER A 170 1.16 4.73 -7.16
N SER A 171 -0.15 4.58 -7.41
CA SER A 171 -0.82 3.29 -7.61
C SER A 171 -0.68 2.30 -6.44
N ASN A 172 -0.71 2.79 -5.20
CA ASN A 172 -0.62 1.95 -3.99
C ASN A 172 -1.99 1.77 -3.30
N LEU A 173 -1.98 1.33 -2.04
CA LEU A 173 -3.15 1.08 -1.19
C LEU A 173 -3.30 2.13 -0.08
N LEU A 174 -2.61 3.28 -0.20
CA LEU A 174 -2.72 4.37 0.76
C LEU A 174 -4.13 4.98 0.70
N ASN A 175 -4.75 5.17 1.86
CA ASN A 175 -6.07 5.79 1.97
C ASN A 175 -6.19 6.83 3.09
N SER A 176 -5.14 7.04 3.89
CA SER A 176 -5.17 7.96 5.03
C SER A 176 -4.18 9.11 4.86
N TRP A 177 -4.67 10.33 5.07
CA TRP A 177 -3.84 11.53 5.15
C TRP A 177 -2.97 11.59 6.40
N SER A 178 -3.38 10.92 7.50
CA SER A 178 -2.54 10.82 8.69
C SER A 178 -1.23 10.11 8.36
N THR A 179 -1.31 8.99 7.62
CA THR A 179 -0.13 8.25 7.16
C THR A 179 0.75 9.10 6.25
N ILE A 180 0.17 9.94 5.38
CA ILE A 180 0.95 10.87 4.54
C ILE A 180 1.66 11.90 5.41
N SER A 181 0.98 12.46 6.42
CA SER A 181 1.55 13.40 7.39
C SER A 181 2.72 12.79 8.16
N GLU A 182 2.58 11.53 8.59
CA GLU A 182 3.65 10.80 9.25
C GLU A 182 4.85 10.52 8.32
N ILE A 183 4.61 10.26 7.03
CA ILE A 183 5.68 10.09 6.04
C ILE A 183 6.47 11.40 5.86
N ILE A 184 5.79 12.51 5.58
CA ILE A 184 6.46 13.79 5.30
C ILE A 184 7.18 14.37 6.53
N THR A 185 6.70 14.09 7.74
CA THR A 185 7.34 14.57 8.98
C THR A 185 8.63 13.83 9.30
N GLN A 186 8.77 12.59 8.84
CA GLN A 186 10.03 11.83 8.95
C GLN A 186 11.01 12.16 7.81
N LEU A 187 10.51 12.45 6.61
CA LEU A 187 11.31 12.73 5.41
C LEU A 187 11.57 14.23 5.22
N ILE A 188 12.41 14.79 6.09
CA ILE A 188 12.59 16.24 6.19
C ILE A 188 13.11 16.91 4.91
N ASN A 189 13.84 16.22 4.04
CA ASN A 189 14.38 16.79 2.80
C ASN A 189 13.52 16.51 1.56
N LEU A 190 12.34 15.92 1.75
CA LEU A 190 11.46 15.56 0.65
C LEU A 190 10.88 16.82 -0.01
N THR A 191 11.13 16.97 -1.32
CA THR A 191 10.66 18.10 -2.12
C THR A 191 9.60 17.69 -3.14
N THR A 192 9.59 16.43 -3.57
CA THR A 192 8.64 15.89 -4.53
C THR A 192 7.98 14.63 -3.98
N LEU A 193 6.64 14.61 -3.99
CA LEU A 193 5.86 13.46 -3.57
C LEU A 193 4.78 13.15 -4.61
N ASN A 194 4.77 11.92 -5.11
CA ASN A 194 3.72 11.45 -6.01
C ASN A 194 2.81 10.45 -5.30
N LEU A 195 1.55 10.85 -5.09
CA LEU A 195 0.49 10.03 -4.49
C LEU A 195 -0.60 9.65 -5.51
N SER A 196 -0.36 9.90 -6.80
CA SER A 196 -1.35 9.67 -7.85
C SER A 196 -1.90 8.24 -7.78
N ASP A 197 -3.19 8.09 -8.10
CA ASP A 197 -3.84 6.78 -8.20
C ASP A 197 -3.91 6.00 -6.87
N ASN A 198 -3.89 6.70 -5.72
CA ASN A 198 -4.30 6.18 -4.41
C ASN A 198 -5.68 6.73 -4.05
N LEU A 199 -6.53 5.95 -3.36
CA LEU A 199 -7.89 6.42 -3.00
C LEU A 199 -7.96 6.83 -1.53
N PHE A 200 -7.83 8.14 -1.28
CA PHE A 200 -7.88 8.71 0.06
C PHE A 200 -9.31 8.90 0.56
N THR A 201 -9.47 8.80 1.88
CA THR A 201 -10.65 9.33 2.54
C THR A 201 -10.71 10.85 2.37
N PRO A 202 -11.91 11.45 2.39
CA PRO A 202 -12.04 12.90 2.42
C PRO A 202 -11.19 13.51 3.53
N LEU A 203 -10.63 14.69 3.25
CA LEU A 203 -9.94 15.49 4.26
C LEU A 203 -10.94 15.91 5.34
N THR A 204 -10.59 15.66 6.60
CA THR A 204 -11.32 16.21 7.75
C THR A 204 -10.85 17.62 8.09
N GLU A 205 -9.63 17.96 7.69
CA GLU A 205 -8.98 19.25 7.89
C GLU A 205 -8.19 19.62 6.64
N PRO A 206 -7.99 20.93 6.37
CA PRO A 206 -7.17 21.40 5.26
C PRO A 206 -5.75 20.80 5.21
N LEU A 207 -5.25 20.54 3.99
CA LEU A 207 -3.87 20.05 3.80
C LEU A 207 -2.82 21.04 4.29
N ILE A 208 -3.09 22.34 4.27
CA ILE A 208 -2.16 23.36 4.76
C ILE A 208 -1.81 23.18 6.25
N ASN A 209 -2.67 22.51 7.01
CA ASN A 209 -2.45 22.19 8.41
C ASN A 209 -1.60 20.91 8.60
N GLN A 210 -1.37 20.15 7.53
CA GLN A 210 -0.44 19.02 7.53
C GLN A 210 0.95 19.59 7.19
N ASN A 211 1.95 19.29 8.01
CA ASN A 211 3.23 19.99 8.08
C ASN A 211 4.15 19.78 6.84
N PHE A 212 3.76 20.24 5.66
CA PHE A 212 4.46 20.10 4.38
C PHE A 212 5.61 21.11 4.19
N ILE A 213 6.45 21.31 5.21
CA ILE A 213 7.40 22.46 5.27
C ILE A 213 8.31 22.54 4.03
N ASN A 214 8.79 21.41 3.52
CA ASN A 214 9.78 21.36 2.44
C ASN A 214 9.23 20.84 1.10
N LEU A 215 7.96 20.41 1.07
CA LEU A 215 7.37 19.83 -0.13
C LEU A 215 7.06 20.92 -1.15
N LYS A 216 7.63 20.81 -2.35
CA LYS A 216 7.48 21.78 -3.45
C LYS A 216 6.52 21.28 -4.53
N ILE A 217 6.48 19.96 -4.74
CA ILE A 217 5.69 19.32 -5.79
C ILE A 217 4.91 18.15 -5.20
N LEU A 218 3.59 18.19 -5.34
CA LEU A 218 2.68 17.15 -4.89
C LEU A 218 1.78 16.71 -6.05
N TYR A 219 1.92 15.44 -6.49
CA TYR A 219 1.06 14.87 -7.52
C TYR A 219 -0.09 14.09 -6.89
N LEU A 220 -1.32 14.49 -7.18
CA LEU A 220 -2.55 13.91 -6.63
C LEU A 220 -3.55 13.50 -7.72
N ASN A 221 -3.06 13.10 -8.90
CA ASN A 221 -3.92 12.69 -10.00
C ASN A 221 -4.73 11.43 -9.63
N LYS A 222 -6.03 11.40 -9.95
CA LYS A 222 -6.92 10.22 -9.73
C LYS A 222 -7.02 9.77 -8.27
N THR A 223 -7.04 10.70 -7.32
CA THR A 223 -6.99 10.39 -5.88
C THR A 223 -8.33 10.44 -5.12
N LYS A 224 -9.44 10.62 -5.85
CA LYS A 224 -10.80 10.89 -5.32
C LYS A 224 -10.95 12.19 -4.51
N ILE A 225 -9.90 12.99 -4.35
CA ILE A 225 -9.96 14.30 -3.70
C ILE A 225 -10.52 15.34 -4.68
N ASN A 226 -11.51 16.12 -4.24
CA ASN A 226 -12.05 17.24 -5.02
C ASN A 226 -11.21 18.50 -4.79
N TRP A 227 -11.08 19.36 -5.80
CA TRP A 227 -10.32 20.62 -5.76
C TRP A 227 -10.72 21.53 -4.59
N GLU A 228 -11.99 21.53 -4.18
CA GLU A 228 -12.50 22.31 -3.04
C GLU A 228 -11.85 21.92 -1.70
N GLN A 229 -11.38 20.68 -1.56
CA GLN A 229 -10.72 20.19 -0.35
C GLN A 229 -9.25 20.63 -0.23
N TYR A 230 -8.70 21.31 -1.25
CA TYR A 230 -7.30 21.76 -1.26
C TYR A 230 -7.10 23.18 -0.69
N ILE A 231 -8.13 24.03 -0.73
CA ILE A 231 -8.00 25.50 -0.60
C ILE A 231 -8.80 26.06 0.58
N SER A 232 -9.59 25.25 1.29
CA SER A 232 -10.29 25.67 2.51
C SER A 232 -9.34 25.79 3.69
#